data_AF-A0A938TS37-F1
#
_entry.id   AF-A0A938TS37-F1
#
_cell.length_a   1.000
_cell.length_b   1.000
_cell.length_c   1.000
_cell.angle_alpha   90.00
_cell.angle_beta   90.00
_cell.angle_gamma   90.00
#
_symmetry.space_group_name_H-M   'P 1'
#
loop_
_entity.id
_entity.type
_entity.pdbx_description
1 polymer ?
#
loop_
_entity_poly.entity_id
_entity_poly.type
_entity_poly.pdbx_seq_one_letter_code
_entity_poly.pdbx_strand_id
1 'polypeptide(L)'
;MLKNDTPVIVVLNEICSDGVGDFEHFRTIMTHLLTQEEFKDYHFVGIVGYRQREDRLPDGNIDESATDRLNQRLLKECQEIETPFQNFEYVIGKMYSDTLESEAILRNIQSAEQILIISYGWGFDHMYHAHVRSNTIVKYIGEHEAVKALATLGQEKKCLARSLGLTSGCYGLKIGNAPHLSQEQLYEIIQSHDPEFTSKILEVFGHEKIADFFEEYLCIPAYYTMPGSCSKFMEFIINNPQITKDKKICFYQTGLKEYQIKLISNETIQLIQKNTQRINTAPIKIINGFRVSDESYTALMQLAGIAGVSGDNSLEKAISLNVLPFYMSTNNKEFTTLPEIQRITQLAQISMPKSVRRSFHIYFDPHFYHRYPAQSELLSTIDIQGMQLHWPKVVDYLRKNYNFYNRINDILKEKPGILSHNTPFLVRRLTRAKENTAHILYSGINTIQRPSTGPRMK
;
A
#
# COMPACT_ATOMS: atom_id res chain seq x y z
N MET A 1 17.35 -29.74 16.47
CA MET A 1 17.64 -30.73 15.41
C MET A 1 16.41 -30.81 14.51
N LEU A 2 16.51 -30.29 13.29
CA LEU A 2 15.44 -30.39 12.29
C LEU A 2 15.18 -31.88 12.01
N LYS A 3 13.92 -32.29 11.87
CA LYS A 3 13.62 -33.60 11.29
C LYS A 3 14.13 -33.57 9.85
N ASN A 4 14.80 -34.62 9.39
CA ASN A 4 15.46 -34.67 8.07
C ASN A 4 14.52 -34.47 6.86
N ASP A 5 13.20 -34.31 7.06
CA ASP A 5 12.19 -34.20 6.01
C ASP A 5 11.36 -32.90 6.07
N THR A 6 11.75 -31.90 6.88
CA THR A 6 11.03 -30.62 6.97
C THR A 6 11.34 -29.73 5.75
N PRO A 7 10.33 -29.31 4.95
CA PRO A 7 10.58 -28.47 3.78
C PRO A 7 11.19 -27.13 4.16
N VAL A 8 12.32 -26.79 3.52
CA VAL A 8 12.98 -25.50 3.70
C VAL A 8 12.40 -24.49 2.71
N ILE A 9 11.87 -23.39 3.24
CA ILE A 9 11.34 -22.27 2.47
C ILE A 9 12.16 -21.03 2.80
N VAL A 10 12.86 -20.51 1.80
CA VAL A 10 13.54 -19.22 1.93
C VAL A 10 12.55 -18.11 1.61
N VAL A 11 12.42 -17.14 2.49
CA VAL A 11 11.67 -15.91 2.24
C VAL A 11 12.67 -14.77 2.18
N LEU A 12 12.62 -14.05 1.08
CA LEU A 12 13.65 -13.13 0.67
C LEU A 12 13.02 -11.77 0.39
N ASN A 13 13.67 -10.70 0.84
CA ASN A 13 13.25 -9.34 0.57
C ASN A 13 14.45 -8.47 0.17
N GLU A 14 14.25 -7.70 -0.90
CA GLU A 14 15.09 -6.57 -1.27
C GLU A 14 14.54 -5.31 -0.61
N ILE A 15 15.29 -4.71 0.30
CA ILE A 15 14.98 -3.37 0.78
C ILE A 15 15.61 -2.37 -0.19
N CYS A 16 14.75 -1.68 -0.94
CA CYS A 16 15.16 -0.58 -1.80
C CYS A 16 15.40 0.70 -1.01
N SER A 17 16.03 1.66 -1.70
CA SER A 17 16.49 2.95 -1.18
C SER A 17 15.41 3.85 -0.54
N ASP A 18 14.13 3.59 -0.80
CA ASP A 18 12.95 4.29 -0.30
C ASP A 18 12.32 3.66 0.97
N GLY A 19 12.76 2.47 1.37
CA GLY A 19 12.94 2.15 2.78
C GLY A 19 11.98 1.15 3.42
N VAL A 20 11.64 1.45 4.67
CA VAL A 20 11.00 0.59 5.68
C VAL A 20 9.70 -0.07 5.19
N GLY A 21 9.03 0.46 4.17
CA GLY A 21 7.82 -0.12 3.61
C GLY A 21 8.01 -1.55 3.08
N ASP A 22 9.07 -1.78 2.31
CA ASP A 22 9.41 -3.11 1.78
C ASP A 22 9.69 -4.11 2.91
N PHE A 23 10.48 -3.64 3.87
CA PHE A 23 10.81 -4.41 5.05
C PHE A 23 9.57 -4.75 5.88
N GLU A 24 8.61 -3.84 5.99
CA GLU A 24 7.32 -4.10 6.65
C GLU A 24 6.47 -5.14 5.90
N HIS A 25 6.54 -5.20 4.56
CA HIS A 25 5.93 -6.31 3.81
C HIS A 25 6.56 -7.64 4.20
N PHE A 26 7.88 -7.72 4.20
CA PHE A 26 8.60 -8.91 4.65
C PHE A 26 8.25 -9.29 6.10
N ARG A 27 8.38 -8.35 7.04
CA ARG A 27 8.16 -8.56 8.48
C ARG A 27 6.77 -9.07 8.79
N THR A 28 5.74 -8.47 8.18
CA THR A 28 4.33 -8.84 8.42
C THR A 28 3.98 -10.20 7.82
N ILE A 29 4.55 -10.56 6.66
CA ILE A 29 4.34 -11.88 6.05
C ILE A 29 5.09 -12.95 6.85
N MET A 30 6.35 -12.68 7.21
CA MET A 30 7.18 -13.62 7.99
C MET A 30 6.60 -13.88 9.37
N THR A 31 6.18 -12.83 10.09
CA THR A 31 5.49 -12.99 11.38
C THR A 31 4.28 -13.90 11.25
N HIS A 32 3.48 -13.76 10.19
CA HIS A 32 2.34 -14.64 9.96
C HIS A 32 2.78 -16.10 9.74
N LEU A 33 3.72 -16.34 8.83
CA LEU A 33 4.24 -17.69 8.56
C LEU A 33 4.78 -18.39 9.80
N LEU A 34 5.43 -17.65 10.71
CA LEU A 34 6.04 -18.20 11.91
C LEU A 34 5.06 -18.41 13.08
N THR A 35 3.94 -17.70 13.11
CA THR A 35 3.00 -17.72 14.24
C THR A 35 1.79 -18.62 14.04
N GLN A 36 1.47 -19.00 12.79
CA GLN A 36 0.32 -19.86 12.52
C GLN A 36 0.69 -21.34 12.66
N GLU A 37 -0.13 -22.07 13.42
CA GLU A 37 0.00 -23.51 13.66
C GLU A 37 0.02 -24.33 12.35
N GLU A 38 -0.68 -23.86 11.31
CA GLU A 38 -0.74 -24.53 10.01
C GLU A 38 0.61 -24.59 9.28
N PHE A 39 1.58 -23.76 9.69
CA PHE A 39 2.89 -23.68 9.06
C PHE A 39 4.04 -24.25 9.92
N LYS A 40 3.74 -24.88 11.07
CA LYS A 40 4.75 -25.43 11.98
C LYS A 40 5.64 -26.53 11.39
N ASP A 41 5.15 -27.19 10.33
CA ASP A 41 5.84 -28.28 9.66
C ASP A 41 6.76 -27.78 8.52
N TYR A 42 6.91 -26.46 8.36
CA TYR A 42 7.87 -25.84 7.45
C TYR A 42 9.04 -25.26 8.25
N HIS A 43 10.21 -25.22 7.60
CA HIS A 43 11.35 -24.48 8.10
C HIS A 43 11.54 -23.22 7.27
N PHE A 44 11.21 -22.06 7.84
CA PHE A 44 11.38 -20.78 7.15
C PHE A 44 12.73 -20.15 7.47
N VAL A 45 13.41 -19.69 6.42
CA VAL A 45 14.65 -18.91 6.52
C VAL A 45 14.38 -17.54 5.94
N GLY A 46 14.59 -16.49 6.73
CA GLY A 46 14.48 -15.11 6.26
C GLY A 46 15.79 -14.63 5.67
N ILE A 47 15.76 -13.95 4.55
CA ILE A 47 16.96 -13.30 4.00
C ILE A 47 16.58 -11.88 3.62
N VAL A 48 17.26 -10.91 4.24
CA VAL A 48 17.02 -9.50 3.99
C VAL A 48 18.28 -8.93 3.37
N GLY A 49 18.20 -8.60 2.09
CA GLY A 49 19.22 -7.85 1.39
C GLY A 49 18.82 -6.38 1.37
N TYR A 50 19.74 -5.48 1.71
CA TYR A 50 19.51 -4.06 1.47
C TYR A 50 20.42 -3.56 0.37
N ARG A 51 19.86 -2.73 -0.50
CA ARG A 51 20.62 -2.05 -1.54
C ARG A 51 21.14 -0.74 -0.97
N GLN A 52 22.47 -0.61 -0.88
CA GLN A 52 23.07 0.67 -0.47
C GLN A 52 22.64 1.75 -1.46
N ARG A 53 21.94 2.76 -0.95
CA ARG A 53 21.51 3.92 -1.73
C ARG A 53 22.73 4.77 -2.03
N GLU A 54 22.95 5.11 -3.28
CA GLU A 54 23.80 6.26 -3.63
C GLU A 54 22.90 7.50 -3.63
N ASP A 55 22.57 8.04 -2.45
CA ASP A 55 21.87 9.31 -2.41
C ASP A 55 22.79 10.35 -3.04
N ARG A 56 22.37 11.02 -4.11
CA ARG A 56 23.21 12.05 -4.75
C ARG A 56 22.76 13.43 -4.32
N LEU A 57 23.70 14.23 -3.86
CA LEU A 57 23.58 15.67 -3.69
C LEU A 57 23.22 16.32 -5.05
N PRO A 58 22.69 17.57 -5.07
CA PRO A 58 22.34 18.26 -6.31
C PRO A 58 23.49 18.42 -7.32
N ASP A 59 24.73 18.33 -6.84
CA ASP A 59 25.95 18.36 -7.65
C ASP A 59 26.36 16.98 -8.21
N GLY A 60 25.60 15.92 -7.90
CA GLY A 60 25.82 14.55 -8.34
C GLY A 60 26.73 13.71 -7.44
N ASN A 61 27.30 14.28 -6.36
CA ASN A 61 28.13 13.55 -5.39
C ASN A 61 27.28 12.72 -4.45
N ILE A 62 27.80 11.60 -3.92
CA ILE A 62 27.06 10.77 -2.96
C ILE A 62 26.99 11.48 -1.60
N ASP A 63 25.79 11.67 -1.04
CA ASP A 63 25.55 12.00 0.36
C ASP A 63 25.75 10.76 1.22
N GLU A 64 27.03 10.49 1.51
CA GLU A 64 27.47 9.39 2.37
C GLU A 64 26.78 9.46 3.74
N SER A 65 26.51 10.67 4.26
CA SER A 65 25.90 10.87 5.58
C SER A 65 24.43 10.44 5.63
N ALA A 66 23.64 10.74 4.60
CA ALA A 66 22.24 10.32 4.52
C ALA A 66 22.14 8.81 4.27
N THR A 67 23.03 8.30 3.43
CA THR A 67 23.17 6.87 3.14
C THR A 67 23.48 6.08 4.41
N ASP A 68 24.46 6.51 5.20
CA ASP A 68 24.87 5.84 6.43
C ASP A 68 23.78 5.87 7.51
N ARG A 69 23.09 7.00 7.68
CA ARG A 69 21.97 7.10 8.63
C ARG A 69 20.82 6.15 8.27
N LEU A 70 20.49 6.03 6.99
CA LEU A 70 19.46 5.09 6.53
C LEU A 70 19.90 3.64 6.74
N ASN A 71 21.15 3.31 6.40
CA ASN A 71 21.71 1.97 6.60
C ASN A 71 21.73 1.58 8.08
N GLN A 72 22.17 2.46 8.97
CA GLN A 72 22.16 2.21 10.42
C GLN A 72 20.74 2.01 10.95
N ARG A 73 19.78 2.78 10.46
CA ARG A 73 18.37 2.60 10.82
C ARG A 73 17.83 1.25 10.37
N LEU A 74 18.05 0.87 9.11
CA LEU A 74 17.60 -0.42 8.59
C LEU A 74 18.26 -1.58 9.35
N LEU A 75 19.56 -1.48 9.64
CA LEU A 75 20.28 -2.46 10.44
C LEU A 75 19.66 -2.60 11.83
N LYS A 76 19.37 -1.48 12.49
CA LYS A 76 18.71 -1.47 13.80
C LYS A 76 17.31 -2.09 13.74
N GLU A 77 16.48 -1.70 12.78
CA GLU A 77 15.12 -2.25 12.61
C GLU A 77 15.17 -3.76 12.28
N CYS A 78 16.19 -4.24 11.55
CA CYS A 78 16.42 -5.66 11.33
C CYS A 78 16.85 -6.41 12.60
N GLN A 79 17.71 -5.81 13.44
CA GLN A 79 18.15 -6.38 14.71
C GLN A 79 17.03 -6.43 15.75
N GLU A 80 16.09 -5.48 15.73
CA GLU A 80 14.94 -5.44 16.65
C GLU A 80 13.89 -6.53 16.38
N ILE A 81 13.96 -7.26 15.26
CA ILE A 81 13.10 -8.43 14.98
C ILE A 81 13.43 -9.64 15.88
N GLU A 82 14.58 -9.63 16.57
CA GLU A 82 15.10 -10.79 17.31
C GLU A 82 14.23 -11.29 18.48
N THR A 83 13.19 -10.57 18.92
CA THR A 83 12.68 -10.75 20.29
C THR A 83 11.46 -11.67 20.50
N PRO A 84 10.88 -12.38 19.51
CA PRO A 84 10.15 -13.60 19.90
C PRO A 84 10.34 -14.86 19.03
N PHE A 85 11.19 -14.90 18.00
CA PHE A 85 11.21 -16.02 17.05
C PHE A 85 12.43 -16.93 17.18
N GLN A 86 12.33 -17.96 18.03
CA GLN A 86 13.42 -18.92 18.30
C GLN A 86 13.78 -19.86 17.11
N ASN A 87 13.01 -19.88 16.03
CA ASN A 87 13.19 -20.77 14.87
C ASN A 87 13.56 -20.05 13.58
N PHE A 88 14.19 -18.88 13.70
CA PHE A 88 14.43 -17.99 12.57
C PHE A 88 15.93 -17.76 12.35
N GLU A 89 16.39 -18.04 11.14
CA GLU A 89 17.70 -17.58 10.67
C GLU A 89 17.46 -16.40 9.74
N TYR A 90 18.04 -15.24 10.07
CA TYR A 90 18.16 -14.14 9.14
C TYR A 90 19.60 -13.73 8.95
N VAL A 91 19.92 -13.39 7.71
CA VAL A 91 21.22 -12.87 7.34
C VAL A 91 21.01 -11.52 6.66
N ILE A 92 21.64 -10.50 7.23
CA ILE A 92 21.70 -9.15 6.65
C ILE A 92 22.97 -9.07 5.83
N GLY A 93 22.86 -8.71 4.55
CA GLY A 93 24.01 -8.50 3.67
C GLY A 93 23.83 -7.27 2.77
N LYS A 94 24.95 -6.65 2.40
CA LYS A 94 24.97 -5.75 1.24
C LYS A 94 24.79 -6.63 -0.01
N MET A 95 23.78 -6.32 -0.82
CA MET A 95 23.26 -7.23 -1.85
C MET A 95 24.28 -7.87 -2.80
N TYR A 96 25.39 -7.19 -3.12
CA TYR A 96 26.20 -7.56 -4.29
C TYR A 96 27.52 -8.28 -3.96
N SER A 97 28.21 -7.95 -2.87
CA SER A 97 29.46 -8.62 -2.47
C SER A 97 29.22 -9.61 -1.33
N ASP A 98 28.67 -9.14 -0.22
CA ASP A 98 28.72 -9.87 1.05
C ASP A 98 27.71 -11.03 1.09
N THR A 99 26.61 -10.89 0.34
CA THR A 99 25.49 -11.85 0.38
C THR A 99 25.82 -13.13 -0.42
N LEU A 100 26.63 -13.03 -1.48
CA LEU A 100 27.14 -14.17 -2.24
C LEU A 100 28.41 -14.79 -1.64
N GLU A 101 29.17 -14.02 -0.86
CA GLU A 101 30.32 -14.52 -0.11
C GLU A 101 29.91 -15.28 1.16
N SER A 102 28.68 -15.08 1.63
CA SER A 102 28.14 -15.82 2.78
C SER A 102 27.79 -17.26 2.43
N GLU A 103 28.66 -18.19 2.83
CA GLU A 103 28.39 -19.62 2.68
C GLU A 103 27.08 -20.06 3.36
N ALA A 104 26.69 -19.41 4.46
CA ALA A 104 25.44 -19.72 5.16
C ALA A 104 24.21 -19.39 4.29
N ILE A 105 24.20 -18.23 3.64
CA ILE A 105 23.13 -17.84 2.72
C ILE A 105 23.06 -18.81 1.53
N LEU A 106 24.21 -19.10 0.90
CA LEU A 106 24.26 -20.02 -0.22
C LEU A 106 23.76 -21.42 0.16
N ARG A 107 24.13 -21.93 1.34
CA ARG A 107 23.62 -23.22 1.84
C ARG A 107 22.10 -23.20 1.99
N ASN A 108 21.53 -22.14 2.54
CA ASN A 108 20.07 -22.01 2.71
C ASN A 108 19.33 -21.90 1.36
N ILE A 109 19.87 -21.15 0.40
CA ILE A 109 19.30 -21.06 -0.96
C ILE A 109 19.40 -22.40 -1.69
N GLN A 110 20.52 -23.10 -1.56
CA GLN A 110 20.71 -24.41 -2.17
C GLN A 110 19.83 -25.47 -1.51
N SER A 111 19.56 -25.40 -0.21
CA SER A 111 18.70 -26.38 0.46
C SER A 111 17.20 -26.11 0.24
N ALA A 112 16.82 -24.90 -0.18
CA ALA A 112 15.44 -24.48 -0.33
C ALA A 112 14.66 -25.31 -1.37
N GLU A 113 13.48 -25.80 -0.95
CA GLU A 113 12.47 -26.33 -1.86
C GLU A 113 11.71 -25.20 -2.55
N GLN A 114 11.53 -24.08 -1.85
CA GLN A 114 10.84 -22.92 -2.36
C GLN A 114 11.54 -21.63 -1.95
N ILE A 115 11.48 -20.63 -2.82
CA ILE A 115 11.96 -19.27 -2.54
C ILE A 115 10.80 -18.31 -2.78
N LEU A 116 10.42 -17.55 -1.75
CA LEU A 116 9.44 -16.48 -1.83
C LEU A 116 10.17 -15.14 -1.86
N ILE A 117 10.00 -14.34 -2.91
CA ILE A 117 10.61 -13.02 -3.05
C ILE A 117 9.51 -11.98 -2.84
N ILE A 118 9.65 -11.16 -1.80
CA ILE A 118 8.64 -10.18 -1.36
C ILE A 118 9.03 -8.76 -1.83
N SER A 119 8.05 -8.00 -2.33
CA SER A 119 8.17 -6.63 -2.86
C SER A 119 9.00 -6.54 -4.14
N TYR A 120 10.19 -5.95 -4.09
CA TYR A 120 11.08 -5.78 -5.24
C TYR A 120 12.02 -6.98 -5.37
N GLY A 121 12.14 -7.52 -6.58
CA GLY A 121 13.06 -8.63 -6.89
C GLY A 121 14.05 -8.31 -8.01
N TRP A 122 14.17 -7.04 -8.41
CA TRP A 122 14.88 -6.65 -9.63
C TRP A 122 16.41 -6.80 -9.49
N GLY A 123 16.96 -6.71 -8.28
CA GLY A 123 18.38 -6.97 -8.02
C GLY A 123 18.71 -8.47 -7.85
N PHE A 124 17.71 -9.31 -7.62
CA PHE A 124 17.88 -10.73 -7.31
C PHE A 124 17.95 -11.65 -8.54
N ASP A 125 17.53 -11.15 -9.71
CA ASP A 125 17.11 -11.96 -10.85
C ASP A 125 18.24 -12.50 -11.74
N HIS A 126 19.50 -12.16 -11.49
CA HIS A 126 20.62 -12.63 -12.34
C HIS A 126 21.70 -13.41 -11.59
N MET A 127 21.83 -13.22 -10.26
CA MET A 127 22.95 -13.78 -9.53
C MET A 127 22.60 -15.05 -8.72
N TYR A 128 21.40 -15.09 -8.12
CA TYR A 128 21.02 -16.25 -7.30
C TYR A 128 20.49 -17.42 -8.11
N HIS A 129 19.90 -17.18 -9.29
CA HIS A 129 19.42 -18.25 -10.17
C HIS A 129 20.51 -19.29 -10.51
N ALA A 130 21.79 -18.89 -10.51
CA ALA A 130 22.92 -19.81 -10.68
C ALA A 130 23.12 -20.79 -9.50
N HIS A 131 22.67 -20.41 -8.30
CA HIS A 131 22.79 -21.19 -7.06
C HIS A 131 21.49 -21.89 -6.66
N VAL A 132 20.36 -21.50 -7.24
CA VAL A 132 19.06 -22.15 -7.02
C VAL A 132 19.06 -23.52 -7.67
N ARG A 133 18.65 -24.56 -6.93
CA ARG A 133 18.57 -25.91 -7.49
C ARG A 133 17.52 -25.97 -8.59
N SER A 134 17.75 -26.86 -9.55
CA SER A 134 16.84 -27.02 -10.69
C SER A 134 15.41 -27.43 -10.31
N ASN A 135 15.17 -27.98 -9.12
CA ASN A 135 13.86 -28.38 -8.61
C ASN A 135 13.23 -27.36 -7.64
N THR A 136 13.92 -26.28 -7.28
CA THR A 136 13.38 -25.23 -6.40
C THR A 136 12.31 -24.42 -7.15
N ILE A 137 11.20 -24.11 -6.46
CA ILE A 137 10.14 -23.27 -6.99
C ILE A 137 10.35 -21.83 -6.52
N VAL A 138 10.43 -20.88 -7.46
CA VAL A 138 10.58 -19.45 -7.13
C VAL A 138 9.24 -18.73 -7.30
N LYS A 139 8.86 -17.96 -6.28
CA LYS A 139 7.60 -17.21 -6.23
C LYS A 139 7.87 -15.75 -5.94
N TYR A 140 7.50 -14.86 -6.84
CA TYR A 140 7.57 -13.42 -6.64
C TYR A 140 6.20 -12.91 -6.20
N ILE A 141 6.21 -12.22 -5.06
CA ILE A 141 5.06 -11.59 -4.40
C ILE A 141 5.32 -10.08 -4.42
N GLY A 142 4.97 -9.43 -5.52
CA GLY A 142 5.22 -8.00 -5.69
C GLY A 142 4.18 -7.10 -5.00
N GLU A 143 4.49 -5.81 -4.95
CA GLU A 143 3.59 -4.74 -4.50
C GLU A 143 2.30 -4.65 -5.33
N HIS A 144 1.27 -3.96 -4.80
CA HIS A 144 -0.11 -3.96 -5.31
C HIS A 144 -0.19 -3.75 -6.82
N GLU A 145 0.58 -2.80 -7.34
CA GLU A 145 0.54 -2.32 -8.73
C GLU A 145 1.69 -2.87 -9.62
N ALA A 146 2.43 -3.89 -9.17
CA ALA A 146 3.58 -4.46 -9.89
C ALA A 146 3.22 -5.43 -11.05
N VAL A 147 1.96 -5.45 -11.50
CA VAL A 147 1.38 -6.49 -12.38
C VAL A 147 2.17 -6.68 -13.69
N LYS A 148 2.62 -5.59 -14.33
CA LYS A 148 3.33 -5.68 -15.62
C LYS A 148 4.76 -6.18 -15.48
N ALA A 149 5.49 -5.74 -14.46
CA ALA A 149 6.86 -6.20 -14.20
C ALA A 149 6.89 -7.71 -13.92
N LEU A 150 5.91 -8.18 -13.15
CA LEU A 150 5.76 -9.59 -12.80
C LEU A 150 5.36 -10.47 -13.99
N ALA A 151 4.60 -9.94 -14.96
CA ALA A 151 4.23 -10.68 -16.16
C ALA A 151 5.45 -11.05 -17.04
N THR A 152 6.53 -10.27 -16.98
CA THR A 152 7.80 -10.58 -17.66
C THR A 152 8.54 -11.70 -16.94
N LEU A 153 8.62 -11.64 -15.61
CA LEU A 153 9.27 -12.65 -14.77
C LEU A 153 8.57 -14.03 -14.85
N GLY A 154 7.24 -14.03 -14.92
CA GLY A 154 6.43 -15.25 -15.03
C GLY A 154 6.54 -16.00 -16.37
N GLN A 155 7.28 -15.48 -17.36
CA GLN A 155 7.54 -16.20 -18.62
C GLN A 155 8.64 -17.26 -18.48
N GLU A 156 9.40 -17.23 -17.38
CA GLU A 156 10.37 -18.26 -17.07
C GLU A 156 9.68 -19.53 -16.57
N LYS A 157 10.07 -20.69 -17.09
CA LYS A 157 9.37 -21.99 -16.91
C LYS A 157 9.24 -22.47 -15.45
N LYS A 158 9.79 -21.75 -14.46
CA LYS A 158 9.81 -22.13 -13.03
C LYS A 158 9.50 -20.99 -12.06
N CYS A 159 9.04 -19.85 -12.57
CA CYS A 159 8.73 -18.66 -11.79
C CYS A 159 7.21 -18.45 -11.69
N LEU A 160 6.71 -18.19 -10.48
CA LEU A 160 5.34 -17.74 -10.25
C LEU A 160 5.36 -16.31 -9.75
N ALA A 161 4.92 -15.36 -10.57
CA ALA A 161 5.00 -13.94 -10.24
C ALA A 161 3.60 -13.31 -10.18
N ARG A 162 3.20 -12.83 -9.00
CA ARG A 162 1.90 -12.16 -8.78
C ARG A 162 2.03 -11.07 -7.72
N SER A 163 1.19 -10.03 -7.80
CA SER A 163 1.21 -8.95 -6.82
C SER A 163 0.27 -9.20 -5.64
N LEU A 164 0.49 -8.46 -4.56
CA LEU A 164 -0.43 -8.22 -3.46
C LEU A 164 -1.59 -7.27 -3.87
N GLY A 165 -2.04 -7.29 -5.13
CA GLY A 165 -3.07 -6.39 -5.64
C GLY A 165 -4.50 -6.92 -5.54
N LEU A 166 -5.45 -6.13 -6.05
CA LEU A 166 -6.88 -6.49 -6.13
C LEU A 166 -7.33 -6.98 -7.51
N THR A 167 -6.48 -6.86 -8.52
CA THR A 167 -6.84 -7.26 -9.89
C THR A 167 -6.90 -8.79 -10.04
N SER A 168 -7.50 -9.25 -11.13
CA SER A 168 -7.56 -10.68 -11.45
C SER A 168 -6.15 -11.26 -11.59
N GLY A 169 -5.84 -12.30 -10.83
CA GLY A 169 -4.52 -12.97 -10.84
C GLY A 169 -3.58 -12.48 -9.74
N CYS A 170 -3.97 -11.50 -8.92
CA CYS A 170 -3.24 -11.11 -7.72
C CYS A 170 -3.50 -12.08 -6.55
N TYR A 171 -2.60 -12.07 -5.56
CA TYR A 171 -2.76 -12.82 -4.32
C TYR A 171 -3.67 -12.13 -3.28
N GLY A 172 -4.04 -10.87 -3.49
CA GLY A 172 -4.83 -10.09 -2.54
C GLY A 172 -3.97 -9.21 -1.64
N LEU A 173 -4.64 -8.39 -0.82
CA LEU A 173 -4.03 -7.44 0.11
C LEU A 173 -3.71 -8.10 1.45
N LYS A 174 -2.72 -7.60 2.19
CA LYS A 174 -2.47 -8.02 3.58
C LYS A 174 -3.49 -7.37 4.52
N ILE A 175 -4.65 -7.99 4.68
CA ILE A 175 -5.73 -7.42 5.53
C ILE A 175 -5.70 -8.13 6.89
N GLY A 176 -5.25 -7.40 7.91
CA GLY A 176 -5.24 -7.85 9.28
C GLY A 176 -6.62 -7.79 9.95
N ASN A 177 -6.69 -8.43 11.12
CA ASN A 177 -7.77 -8.20 12.09
C ASN A 177 -7.23 -7.24 13.15
N ALA A 178 -7.68 -5.99 13.11
CA ALA A 178 -7.38 -5.04 14.17
C ALA A 178 -8.54 -5.00 15.18
N PRO A 179 -8.26 -5.04 16.49
CA PRO A 179 -9.30 -4.84 17.49
C PRO A 179 -9.83 -3.41 17.38
N HIS A 180 -11.16 -3.27 17.53
CA HIS A 180 -11.76 -1.97 17.72
C HIS A 180 -11.58 -1.58 19.19
N LEU A 181 -10.85 -0.50 19.42
CA LEU A 181 -10.53 -0.02 20.76
C LEU A 181 -11.48 1.13 21.13
N SER A 182 -11.74 1.29 22.44
CA SER A 182 -12.47 2.45 22.93
C SER A 182 -11.63 3.73 22.76
N GLN A 183 -12.28 4.90 22.80
CA GLN A 183 -11.56 6.17 22.67
C GLN A 183 -10.51 6.34 23.78
N GLU A 184 -10.84 5.95 25.00
CA GLU A 184 -9.94 6.02 26.15
C GLU A 184 -8.69 5.16 25.94
N GLN A 185 -8.86 3.94 25.44
CA GLN A 185 -7.73 3.06 25.09
C GLN A 185 -6.86 3.67 23.99
N LEU A 186 -7.47 4.30 22.99
CA LEU A 186 -6.75 4.97 21.91
C LEU A 186 -5.94 6.17 22.43
N TYR A 187 -6.51 6.94 23.35
CA TYR A 187 -5.81 8.05 24.02
C TYR A 187 -4.61 7.54 24.83
N GLU A 188 -4.81 6.51 25.64
CA GLU A 188 -3.75 5.88 26.44
C GLU A 188 -2.60 5.36 25.58
N ILE A 189 -2.90 4.74 24.43
CA ILE A 189 -1.88 4.29 23.47
C ILE A 189 -1.03 5.47 23.01
N ILE A 190 -1.65 6.57 22.57
CA ILE A 190 -0.94 7.75 22.08
C ILE A 190 -0.05 8.36 23.18
N GLN A 191 -0.58 8.47 24.40
CA GLN A 191 0.17 9.05 25.52
C GLN A 191 1.34 8.18 25.98
N SER A 192 1.17 6.86 25.98
CA SER A 192 2.17 5.91 26.46
C SER A 192 3.30 5.66 25.46
N HIS A 193 2.96 5.57 24.17
CA HIS A 193 3.95 5.25 23.13
C HIS A 193 4.65 6.51 22.60
N ASP A 194 4.00 7.68 22.63
CA ASP A 194 4.56 8.93 22.13
C ASP A 194 4.33 10.11 23.11
N PRO A 195 4.95 10.09 24.30
CA PRO A 195 4.75 11.11 25.33
C PRO A 195 5.25 12.51 24.91
N GLU A 196 6.32 12.60 24.11
CA GLU A 196 6.82 13.90 23.61
C GLU A 196 5.82 14.55 22.64
N PHE A 197 5.30 13.77 21.69
CA PHE A 197 4.26 14.21 20.76
C PHE A 197 3.02 14.69 21.52
N THR A 198 2.56 13.89 22.49
CA THR A 198 1.42 14.22 23.35
C THR A 198 1.66 15.53 24.09
N SER A 199 2.78 15.65 24.81
CA SER A 199 3.12 16.85 25.58
C SER A 199 3.12 18.10 24.71
N LYS A 200 3.70 18.01 23.49
CA LYS A 200 3.77 19.17 22.60
C LYS A 200 2.41 19.57 22.03
N ILE A 201 1.53 18.61 21.72
CA ILE A 201 0.16 18.91 21.31
C ILE A 201 -0.56 19.65 22.45
N LEU A 202 -0.49 19.14 23.67
CA LEU A 202 -1.15 19.76 24.82
C LEU A 202 -0.67 21.20 25.05
N GLU A 203 0.65 21.41 25.00
CA GLU A 203 1.27 22.74 25.13
C GLU A 203 0.78 23.70 24.03
N VAL A 204 0.83 23.29 22.77
CA VAL A 204 0.54 24.15 21.62
C VAL A 204 -0.94 24.51 21.52
N PHE A 205 -1.82 23.57 21.88
CA PHE A 205 -3.26 23.73 21.77
C PHE A 205 -3.91 24.19 23.09
N GLY A 206 -3.14 24.25 24.18
CA GLY A 206 -3.60 24.78 25.46
C GLY A 206 -4.54 23.85 26.23
N HIS A 207 -4.30 22.53 26.14
CA HIS A 207 -5.07 21.51 26.85
C HIS A 207 -4.26 20.89 27.98
N GLU A 208 -4.93 20.44 29.05
CA GLU A 208 -4.28 19.71 30.14
C GLU A 208 -4.24 18.20 29.89
N LYS A 209 -5.26 17.67 29.18
CA LYS A 209 -5.39 16.25 28.87
C LYS A 209 -5.61 16.03 27.39
N ILE A 210 -5.12 14.88 26.89
CA ILE A 210 -5.25 14.51 25.49
C ILE A 210 -6.72 14.29 25.08
N ALA A 211 -7.55 13.84 26.03
CA ALA A 211 -8.98 13.68 25.83
C ALA A 211 -9.62 15.03 25.44
N ASP A 212 -9.32 16.10 26.18
CA ASP A 212 -9.83 17.45 25.92
C ASP A 212 -9.43 17.93 24.51
N PHE A 213 -8.19 17.65 24.09
CA PHE A 213 -7.75 17.93 22.72
C PHE A 213 -8.60 17.19 21.70
N PHE A 214 -8.85 15.89 21.89
CA PHE A 214 -9.64 15.10 20.94
C PHE A 214 -11.15 15.34 21.02
N GLU A 215 -11.67 15.92 22.10
CA GLU A 215 -13.04 16.42 22.16
C GLU A 215 -13.22 17.63 21.25
N GLU A 216 -12.24 18.53 21.21
CA GLU A 216 -12.27 19.75 20.39
C GLU A 216 -11.79 19.52 18.93
N TYR A 217 -10.79 18.67 18.74
CA TYR A 217 -10.11 18.47 17.46
C TYR A 217 -10.30 17.04 16.91
N LEU A 218 -10.58 16.97 15.61
CA LEU A 218 -10.43 15.75 14.82
C LEU A 218 -9.02 15.74 14.20
N CYS A 219 -8.11 14.95 14.76
CA CYS A 219 -6.76 14.77 14.22
C CYS A 219 -6.76 13.66 13.16
N ILE A 220 -6.64 14.03 11.89
CA ILE A 220 -6.72 13.14 10.73
C ILE A 220 -5.30 12.80 10.25
N PRO A 221 -4.88 11.53 10.27
CA PRO A 221 -3.59 11.14 9.73
C PRO A 221 -3.57 11.26 8.20
N ALA A 222 -2.48 11.80 7.69
CA ALA A 222 -2.23 12.01 6.28
C ALA A 222 -0.78 11.57 5.96
N TYR A 223 -0.64 10.36 5.41
CA TYR A 223 0.62 9.87 4.88
C TYR A 223 0.64 10.09 3.37
N TYR A 224 1.43 11.08 2.93
CA TYR A 224 1.68 11.34 1.52
C TYR A 224 3.14 11.68 1.30
N THR A 225 3.75 11.06 0.29
CA THR A 225 5.11 11.43 -0.15
C THR A 225 5.09 12.55 -1.20
N MET A 226 3.93 12.79 -1.82
CA MET A 226 3.75 13.82 -2.84
C MET A 226 2.91 15.00 -2.30
N PRO A 227 3.40 16.24 -2.42
CA PRO A 227 2.67 17.41 -1.93
C PRO A 227 1.27 17.59 -2.52
N GLY A 228 1.15 17.43 -3.84
CA GLY A 228 -0.13 17.61 -4.53
C GLY A 228 -1.21 16.61 -4.09
N SER A 229 -0.82 15.42 -3.66
CA SER A 229 -1.76 14.43 -3.10
C SER A 229 -2.25 14.84 -1.72
N CYS A 230 -1.33 15.32 -0.87
CA CYS A 230 -1.67 15.88 0.44
C CYS A 230 -2.65 17.06 0.33
N SER A 231 -2.39 18.01 -0.59
CA SER A 231 -3.28 19.15 -0.85
C SER A 231 -4.69 18.72 -1.22
N LYS A 232 -4.83 17.77 -2.16
CA LYS A 232 -6.13 17.26 -2.60
C LYS A 232 -6.91 16.60 -1.47
N PHE A 233 -6.22 15.87 -0.59
CA PHE A 233 -6.85 15.28 0.58
C PHE A 233 -7.35 16.35 1.56
N MET A 234 -6.51 17.34 1.88
CA MET A 234 -6.91 18.44 2.77
C MET A 234 -8.10 19.21 2.20
N GLU A 235 -8.05 19.57 0.92
CA GLU A 235 -9.16 20.20 0.19
C GLU A 235 -10.43 19.36 0.24
N PHE A 236 -10.31 18.04 0.04
CA PHE A 236 -11.43 17.14 0.13
C PHE A 236 -12.09 17.18 1.51
N ILE A 237 -11.31 17.14 2.60
CA ILE A 237 -11.83 17.21 3.96
C ILE A 237 -12.54 18.57 4.21
N ILE A 238 -11.95 19.68 3.77
CA ILE A 238 -12.52 21.03 3.96
C ILE A 238 -13.86 21.17 3.27
N ASN A 239 -13.98 20.65 2.05
CA ASN A 239 -15.22 20.71 1.27
C ASN A 239 -16.28 19.71 1.75
N ASN A 240 -15.97 18.89 2.75
CA ASN A 240 -16.86 17.89 3.34
C ASN A 240 -16.96 18.07 4.87
N PRO A 241 -17.55 19.19 5.35
CA PRO A 241 -17.63 19.50 6.78
C PRO A 241 -18.38 18.45 7.61
N GLN A 242 -19.21 17.61 6.98
CA GLN A 242 -19.87 16.46 7.62
C GLN A 242 -18.89 15.44 8.22
N ILE A 243 -17.61 15.48 7.84
CA ILE A 243 -16.54 14.65 8.39
C ILE A 243 -16.19 15.07 9.82
N THR A 244 -16.26 16.36 10.13
CA THR A 244 -15.68 16.90 11.36
C THR A 244 -16.59 16.75 12.57
N LYS A 245 -17.90 16.48 12.37
CA LYS A 245 -18.89 16.32 13.45
C LYS A 245 -18.77 17.43 14.51
N ASP A 246 -18.76 18.68 14.06
CA ASP A 246 -18.59 19.90 14.87
C ASP A 246 -17.21 20.12 15.51
N LYS A 247 -16.24 19.21 15.30
CA LYS A 247 -14.86 19.39 15.75
C LYS A 247 -14.04 20.29 14.81
N LYS A 248 -12.98 20.90 15.35
CA LYS A 248 -11.94 21.58 14.57
C LYS A 248 -11.06 20.55 13.85
N ILE A 249 -10.54 20.90 12.68
CA ILE A 249 -9.69 19.98 11.90
C ILE A 249 -8.22 20.16 12.30
N CYS A 250 -7.57 19.04 12.60
CA CYS A 250 -6.13 18.93 12.67
C CYS A 250 -5.65 17.82 11.74
N PHE A 251 -4.55 18.02 11.00
CA PHE A 251 -3.91 16.97 10.22
C PHE A 251 -2.60 16.54 10.87
N TYR A 252 -2.41 15.24 11.08
CA TYR A 252 -1.08 14.69 11.36
C TYR A 252 -0.44 14.29 10.03
N GLN A 253 0.46 15.13 9.51
CA GLN A 253 1.13 14.89 8.24
C GLN A 253 2.45 14.16 8.46
N THR A 254 2.64 13.08 7.71
CA THR A 254 3.90 12.33 7.64
C THR A 254 4.20 11.93 6.19
N GLY A 255 5.47 11.66 5.87
CA GLY A 255 5.92 11.26 4.53
C GLY A 255 6.47 12.38 3.63
N LEU A 256 6.22 13.66 3.97
CA LEU A 256 6.83 14.79 3.24
C LEU A 256 8.13 15.23 3.91
N LYS A 257 9.26 15.15 3.19
CA LYS A 257 10.59 15.54 3.71
C LYS A 257 10.81 17.05 3.79
N GLU A 258 10.03 17.87 3.06
CA GLU A 258 10.34 19.30 2.83
C GLU A 258 9.38 20.31 3.49
N TYR A 259 8.34 19.88 4.19
CA TYR A 259 7.41 20.81 4.83
C TYR A 259 7.83 21.13 6.27
N GLN A 260 8.57 22.23 6.46
CA GLN A 260 8.55 22.91 7.76
C GLN A 260 7.20 23.60 7.91
N ILE A 261 6.36 23.10 8.81
CA ILE A 261 5.07 23.73 9.07
C ILE A 261 5.27 24.80 10.14
N LYS A 262 5.17 26.06 9.71
CA LYS A 262 4.84 27.16 10.62
C LYS A 262 3.43 26.92 11.16
N LEU A 263 3.26 26.98 12.48
CA LEU A 263 1.96 27.18 13.11
C LEU A 263 1.36 28.48 12.56
N ILE A 264 0.53 28.39 11.51
CA ILE A 264 -0.25 29.52 11.03
C ILE A 264 -1.51 29.54 11.88
N SER A 265 -1.47 30.24 13.02
CA SER A 265 -2.68 30.75 13.62
C SER A 265 -3.19 31.89 12.73
N ASN A 266 -4.48 31.80 12.39
CA ASN A 266 -5.26 32.70 11.56
C ASN A 266 -5.00 32.60 10.06
N GLU A 267 -5.94 31.89 9.43
CA GLU A 267 -6.42 32.10 8.07
C GLU A 267 -5.41 31.87 6.93
N THR A 268 -5.79 30.93 6.05
CA THR A 268 -5.14 30.50 4.81
C THR A 268 -4.16 29.34 4.98
N ILE A 269 -4.52 28.17 4.43
CA ILE A 269 -3.55 27.19 3.98
C ILE A 269 -2.70 27.87 2.90
N GLN A 270 -1.60 28.52 3.29
CA GLN A 270 -0.51 28.73 2.36
C GLN A 270 0.21 27.39 2.23
N LEU A 271 -0.37 26.50 1.43
CA LEU A 271 0.45 25.57 0.67
C LEU A 271 1.38 26.48 -0.14
N ILE A 272 2.64 26.62 0.29
CA ILE A 272 3.68 27.24 -0.51
C ILE A 272 3.99 26.27 -1.66
N GLN A 273 3.01 26.08 -2.54
CA GLN A 273 3.23 25.85 -3.95
C GLN A 273 3.07 27.21 -4.60
N LYS A 274 4.04 27.57 -5.44
CA LYS A 274 4.25 28.90 -6.01
C LYS A 274 3.06 29.53 -6.77
N ASN A 275 1.84 28.96 -6.81
CA ASN A 275 0.77 29.40 -7.72
C ASN A 275 -0.71 29.05 -7.38
N THR A 276 -1.14 28.82 -6.13
CA THR A 276 -2.57 28.51 -5.84
C THR A 276 -3.32 29.61 -5.06
N GLN A 277 -4.50 29.98 -5.58
CA GLN A 277 -5.40 31.02 -5.07
C GLN A 277 -6.02 30.69 -3.70
N ARG A 278 -6.40 31.74 -2.97
CA ARG A 278 -7.04 31.71 -1.64
C ARG A 278 -8.36 30.91 -1.65
N ILE A 279 -8.52 30.01 -0.68
CA ILE A 279 -9.78 29.34 -0.33
C ILE A 279 -10.30 29.95 0.97
N ASN A 280 -11.62 30.16 1.09
CA ASN A 280 -12.29 30.65 2.31
C ASN A 280 -11.94 29.81 3.54
N THR A 281 -11.77 30.50 4.66
CA THR A 281 -10.81 30.17 5.72
C THR A 281 -11.45 29.48 6.93
N ALA A 282 -11.57 28.15 6.88
CA ALA A 282 -11.56 27.37 8.11
C ALA A 282 -10.12 27.32 8.66
N PRO A 283 -9.86 27.63 9.95
CA PRO A 283 -8.52 27.52 10.51
C PRO A 283 -8.13 26.03 10.61
N ILE A 284 -7.26 25.59 9.70
CA ILE A 284 -6.71 24.22 9.72
C ILE A 284 -5.39 24.22 10.45
N LYS A 285 -5.22 23.23 11.32
CA LYS A 285 -3.96 22.98 12.02
C LYS A 285 -3.29 21.77 11.39
N ILE A 286 -1.98 21.84 11.19
CA ILE A 286 -1.21 20.71 10.69
C ILE A 286 -0.07 20.46 11.68
N ILE A 287 0.01 19.23 12.17
CA ILE A 287 1.08 18.71 13.00
C ILE A 287 2.02 17.93 12.07
N ASN A 288 3.27 18.36 12.00
CA ASN A 288 4.34 17.70 11.24
C ASN A 288 5.65 17.78 12.02
N GLY A 289 6.63 16.96 11.66
CA GLY A 289 7.95 16.90 12.30
C GLY A 289 8.02 15.91 13.45
N PHE A 290 6.92 15.23 13.77
CA PHE A 290 6.89 14.12 14.73
C PHE A 290 6.87 12.80 13.99
N ARG A 291 7.75 11.88 14.39
CA ARG A 291 7.65 10.47 14.02
C ARG A 291 6.96 9.77 15.18
N VAL A 292 5.66 9.52 15.06
CA VAL A 292 4.94 8.73 16.05
C VAL A 292 5.18 7.23 15.83
N SER A 293 5.01 6.43 16.88
CA SER A 293 5.02 4.98 16.82
C SER A 293 3.91 4.41 15.90
N ASP A 294 4.05 3.15 15.51
CA ASP A 294 3.06 2.47 14.69
C ASP A 294 1.72 2.30 15.43
N GLU A 295 1.79 2.11 16.75
CA GLU A 295 0.68 2.00 17.68
C GLU A 295 -0.09 3.32 17.75
N SER A 296 0.60 4.44 17.98
CA SER A 296 -0.03 5.76 18.00
C SER A 296 -0.59 6.16 16.65
N TYR A 297 0.10 5.85 15.55
CA TYR A 297 -0.42 6.11 14.20
C TYR A 297 -1.71 5.31 13.95
N THR A 298 -1.72 4.04 14.35
CA THR A 298 -2.90 3.17 14.30
C THR A 298 -4.04 3.75 15.14
N ALA A 299 -3.74 4.27 16.33
CA ALA A 299 -4.73 4.88 17.20
C ALA A 299 -5.34 6.16 16.59
N LEU A 300 -4.51 7.03 16.00
CA LEU A 300 -4.95 8.22 15.27
C LEU A 300 -5.88 7.86 14.09
N MET A 301 -5.57 6.80 13.33
CA MET A 301 -6.44 6.34 12.24
C MET A 301 -7.82 5.91 12.74
N GLN A 302 -7.88 5.14 13.84
CA GLN A 302 -9.16 4.69 14.41
C GLN A 302 -10.00 5.87 14.92
N LEU A 303 -9.38 6.87 15.56
CA LEU A 303 -10.08 8.07 16.03
C LEU A 303 -10.67 8.90 14.88
N ALA A 304 -9.97 8.98 13.75
CA ALA A 304 -10.39 9.82 12.62
C ALA A 304 -11.50 9.19 11.76
N GLY A 305 -11.51 7.86 11.60
CA GLY A 305 -12.45 7.14 10.73
C GLY A 305 -12.27 7.39 9.22
N ILE A 306 -11.33 8.26 8.84
CA ILE A 306 -10.82 8.48 7.49
C ILE A 306 -9.32 8.78 7.59
N ALA A 307 -8.53 8.32 6.61
CA ALA A 307 -7.09 8.59 6.59
C ALA A 307 -6.60 8.86 5.17
N GLY A 308 -5.67 9.81 5.04
CA GLY A 308 -4.94 10.04 3.80
C GLY A 308 -3.78 9.05 3.70
N VAL A 309 -3.74 8.27 2.62
CA VAL A 309 -2.79 7.16 2.46
C VAL A 309 -2.23 7.11 1.05
N SER A 310 -0.96 6.77 0.89
CA SER A 310 -0.29 6.80 -0.42
C SER A 310 0.53 5.56 -0.75
N GLY A 311 1.00 4.83 0.25
CA GLY A 311 1.74 3.56 0.07
C GLY A 311 0.90 2.33 0.39
N ASP A 312 1.34 1.17 -0.10
CA ASP A 312 0.65 -0.13 0.03
C ASP A 312 0.35 -0.49 1.49
N ASN A 313 1.35 -0.43 2.39
CA ASN A 313 1.16 -0.68 3.81
C ASN A 313 0.15 0.27 4.47
N SER A 314 0.17 1.56 4.09
CA SER A 314 -0.76 2.55 4.66
C SER A 314 -2.20 2.29 4.23
N LEU A 315 -2.40 1.85 2.98
CA LEU A 315 -3.70 1.42 2.48
C LEU A 315 -4.19 0.15 3.19
N GLU A 316 -3.35 -0.87 3.28
CA GLU A 316 -3.66 -2.14 3.95
C GLU A 316 -4.00 -1.93 5.42
N LYS A 317 -3.28 -1.05 6.10
CA LYS A 317 -3.55 -0.64 7.48
C LYS A 317 -4.92 0.03 7.60
N ALA A 318 -5.23 1.00 6.74
CA ALA A 318 -6.55 1.67 6.77
C ALA A 318 -7.70 0.65 6.60
N ILE A 319 -7.57 -0.26 5.63
CA ILE A 319 -8.55 -1.32 5.38
C ILE A 319 -8.66 -2.23 6.62
N SER A 320 -7.54 -2.66 7.20
CA SER A 320 -7.52 -3.54 8.38
C SER A 320 -8.22 -2.93 9.60
N LEU A 321 -8.17 -1.60 9.73
CA LEU A 321 -8.79 -0.82 10.81
C LEU A 321 -10.26 -0.43 10.53
N ASN A 322 -10.84 -0.82 9.39
CA ASN A 322 -12.13 -0.31 8.92
C ASN A 322 -12.17 1.22 8.79
N VAL A 323 -11.02 1.84 8.50
CA VAL A 323 -10.88 3.28 8.27
C VAL A 323 -11.01 3.54 6.77
N LEU A 324 -11.81 4.53 6.39
CA LEU A 324 -12.01 4.86 4.97
C LEU A 324 -10.72 5.46 4.39
N PRO A 325 -10.07 4.86 3.38
CA PRO A 325 -8.81 5.37 2.84
C PRO A 325 -9.08 6.40 1.74
N PHE A 326 -8.53 7.60 1.89
CA PHE A 326 -8.31 8.49 0.75
C PHE A 326 -6.96 8.12 0.14
N TYR A 327 -6.99 7.24 -0.86
CA TYR A 327 -5.78 6.65 -1.42
C TYR A 327 -5.31 7.37 -2.67
N MET A 328 -4.03 7.77 -2.69
CA MET A 328 -3.33 8.25 -3.88
C MET A 328 -1.97 7.57 -4.01
N SER A 329 -1.91 6.53 -4.85
CA SER A 329 -0.72 5.68 -5.04
C SER A 329 0.55 6.48 -5.32
N THR A 330 1.64 6.08 -4.65
CA THR A 330 3.01 6.51 -4.95
C THR A 330 3.68 5.67 -6.03
N ASN A 331 3.15 4.47 -6.31
CA ASN A 331 3.92 3.41 -6.96
C ASN A 331 3.60 3.23 -8.45
N ASN A 332 2.60 3.92 -9.04
CA ASN A 332 2.42 3.84 -10.49
C ASN A 332 1.51 4.88 -11.16
N LYS A 333 1.62 4.95 -12.49
CA LYS A 333 0.76 5.74 -13.40
C LYS A 333 -0.56 5.02 -13.77
N GLU A 334 -0.70 3.75 -13.42
CA GLU A 334 -1.79 2.88 -13.92
C GLU A 334 -3.02 2.82 -13.00
N PHE A 335 -2.90 3.24 -11.74
CA PHE A 335 -3.98 3.37 -10.75
C PHE A 335 -4.94 2.18 -10.76
N THR A 336 -4.44 0.96 -10.54
CA THR A 336 -5.27 -0.26 -10.69
C THR A 336 -6.06 -0.60 -9.43
N THR A 337 -5.56 -0.20 -8.26
CA THR A 337 -6.18 -0.52 -6.98
C THR A 337 -7.52 0.19 -6.78
N LEU A 338 -7.60 1.48 -7.10
CA LEU A 338 -8.81 2.30 -6.93
C LEU A 338 -10.01 1.80 -7.78
N PRO A 339 -9.89 1.57 -9.10
CA PRO A 339 -10.95 0.96 -9.90
C PRO A 339 -11.39 -0.41 -9.41
N GLU A 340 -10.49 -1.21 -8.85
CA GLU A 340 -10.86 -2.51 -8.30
C GLU A 340 -11.65 -2.38 -7.00
N ILE A 341 -11.28 -1.48 -6.08
CA ILE A 341 -12.10 -1.16 -4.91
C ILE A 341 -13.48 -0.68 -5.35
N GLN A 342 -13.52 0.23 -6.33
CA GLN A 342 -14.76 0.73 -6.93
C GLN A 342 -15.64 -0.41 -7.46
N ARG A 343 -15.07 -1.36 -8.22
CA ARG A 343 -15.77 -2.55 -8.72
C ARG A 343 -16.24 -3.46 -7.58
N ILE A 344 -15.43 -3.64 -6.54
CA ILE A 344 -15.75 -4.48 -5.38
C ILE A 344 -16.94 -3.92 -4.60
N THR A 345 -17.08 -2.60 -4.45
CA THR A 345 -18.26 -1.99 -3.81
C THR A 345 -19.57 -2.34 -4.53
N GLN A 346 -19.52 -2.64 -5.83
CA GLN A 346 -20.67 -3.11 -6.60
C GLN A 346 -20.88 -4.61 -6.46
N LEU A 347 -19.79 -5.39 -6.43
CA LEU A 347 -19.85 -6.85 -6.35
C LEU A 347 -20.25 -7.39 -4.99
N ALA A 348 -19.93 -6.68 -3.92
CA ALA A 348 -20.10 -7.20 -2.56
C ALA A 348 -21.58 -7.48 -2.18
N GLN A 349 -22.54 -7.23 -3.08
CA GLN A 349 -24.00 -7.37 -2.89
C GLN A 349 -24.49 -6.70 -1.59
N ILE A 350 -23.74 -5.71 -1.12
CA ILE A 350 -24.07 -4.97 0.09
C ILE A 350 -25.30 -4.12 -0.24
N SER A 351 -26.36 -4.31 0.55
CA SER A 351 -27.50 -3.41 0.52
C SER A 351 -27.02 -2.02 0.96
N MET A 352 -26.92 -1.11 -0.02
CA MET A 352 -26.47 0.27 0.15
C MET A 352 -27.44 1.19 -0.59
N PRO A 353 -27.77 2.38 -0.04
CA PRO A 353 -28.50 3.40 -0.76
C PRO A 353 -27.81 3.75 -2.09
N LYS A 354 -28.60 4.11 -3.11
CA LYS A 354 -28.06 4.50 -4.43
C LYS A 354 -27.10 5.70 -4.33
N SER A 355 -27.37 6.63 -3.42
CA SER A 355 -26.50 7.77 -3.12
C SER A 355 -25.12 7.33 -2.65
N VAL A 356 -25.05 6.49 -1.62
CA VAL A 356 -23.80 5.94 -1.07
C VAL A 356 -23.00 5.18 -2.13
N ARG A 357 -23.67 4.37 -2.97
CA ARG A 357 -23.01 3.65 -4.06
C ARG A 357 -22.40 4.61 -5.09
N ARG A 358 -23.09 5.70 -5.42
CA ARG A 358 -22.57 6.76 -6.29
C ARG A 358 -21.38 7.46 -5.64
N SER A 359 -21.43 7.74 -4.34
CA SER A 359 -20.33 8.33 -3.58
C SER A 359 -19.08 7.45 -3.65
N PHE A 360 -19.19 6.13 -3.41
CA PHE A 360 -18.08 5.18 -3.58
C PHE A 360 -17.51 5.20 -5.01
N HIS A 361 -18.39 5.29 -6.02
CA HIS A 361 -17.97 5.35 -7.41
C HIS A 361 -17.15 6.61 -7.71
N ILE A 362 -17.57 7.77 -7.22
CA ILE A 362 -16.86 9.04 -7.42
C ILE A 362 -15.56 9.07 -6.61
N TYR A 363 -15.63 8.65 -5.35
CA TYR A 363 -14.52 8.71 -4.39
C TYR A 363 -13.33 7.84 -4.79
N PHE A 364 -13.58 6.66 -5.36
CA PHE A 364 -12.53 5.75 -5.84
C PHE A 364 -12.29 5.85 -7.36
N ASP A 365 -12.73 6.92 -8.02
CA ASP A 365 -12.34 7.21 -9.40
C ASP A 365 -10.94 7.86 -9.42
N PRO A 366 -9.91 7.20 -9.98
CA PRO A 366 -8.53 7.70 -9.96
C PRO A 366 -8.36 9.02 -10.70
N HIS A 367 -9.28 9.38 -11.61
CA HIS A 367 -9.20 10.61 -12.37
C HIS A 367 -10.06 11.73 -11.78
N PHE A 368 -10.92 11.46 -10.80
CA PHE A 368 -11.85 12.46 -10.29
C PHE A 368 -11.12 13.67 -9.70
N TYR A 369 -10.21 13.45 -8.76
CA TYR A 369 -9.41 14.50 -8.12
C TYR A 369 -8.33 15.12 -9.04
N HIS A 370 -8.15 14.61 -10.26
CA HIS A 370 -7.29 15.24 -11.27
C HIS A 370 -8.10 16.10 -12.25
N ARG A 371 -9.34 15.70 -12.54
CA ARG A 371 -10.19 16.35 -13.55
C ARG A 371 -11.04 17.48 -12.97
N TYR A 372 -11.41 17.40 -11.71
CA TYR A 372 -12.28 18.37 -11.08
C TYR A 372 -11.48 19.31 -10.16
N PRO A 373 -11.67 20.64 -10.28
CA PRO A 373 -11.03 21.59 -9.39
C PRO A 373 -11.53 21.41 -7.95
N ALA A 374 -10.73 21.86 -6.99
CA ALA A 374 -11.00 21.81 -5.55
C ALA A 374 -12.35 22.42 -5.14
N GLN A 375 -12.96 23.25 -5.98
CA GLN A 375 -14.22 23.95 -5.75
C GLN A 375 -15.41 23.30 -6.46
N SER A 376 -15.25 22.09 -6.99
CA SER A 376 -16.33 21.42 -7.68
C SER A 376 -17.46 21.08 -6.71
N GLU A 377 -18.69 21.53 -7.02
CA GLU A 377 -19.91 21.14 -6.30
C GLU A 377 -20.07 19.61 -6.21
N LEU A 378 -19.44 18.84 -7.10
CA LEU A 378 -19.45 17.38 -7.02
C LEU A 378 -18.76 16.85 -5.77
N LEU A 379 -17.75 17.54 -5.22
CA LEU A 379 -17.05 17.11 -4.01
C LEU A 379 -17.97 17.10 -2.79
N SER A 380 -18.88 18.07 -2.69
CA SER A 380 -19.84 18.18 -1.58
C SER A 380 -21.03 17.23 -1.73
N THR A 381 -21.20 16.59 -2.90
CA THR A 381 -22.23 15.54 -3.09
C THR A 381 -21.82 14.18 -2.56
N ILE A 382 -20.57 14.02 -2.12
CA ILE A 382 -20.04 12.74 -1.64
C ILE A 382 -20.56 12.50 -0.21
N ASP A 383 -21.47 11.54 -0.07
CA ASP A 383 -22.02 11.09 1.21
C ASP A 383 -20.98 10.26 2.00
N ILE A 384 -20.05 10.95 2.67
CA ILE A 384 -18.98 10.31 3.43
C ILE A 384 -19.48 9.60 4.67
N GLN A 385 -20.49 10.14 5.36
CA GLN A 385 -21.05 9.47 6.54
C GLN A 385 -21.70 8.13 6.16
N GLY A 386 -22.46 8.11 5.07
CA GLY A 386 -23.00 6.88 4.51
C GLY A 386 -21.90 5.92 4.06
N MET A 387 -20.83 6.42 3.43
CA MET A 387 -19.68 5.60 3.06
C MET A 387 -18.98 4.98 4.28
N GLN A 388 -18.70 5.76 5.33
CA GLN A 388 -18.09 5.26 6.58
C GLN A 388 -18.97 4.20 7.25
N LEU A 389 -20.30 4.39 7.25
CA LEU A 389 -21.24 3.41 7.80
C LEU A 389 -21.22 2.08 7.02
N HIS A 390 -21.05 2.13 5.70
CA HIS A 390 -21.08 0.95 4.84
C HIS A 390 -19.69 0.35 4.56
N TRP A 391 -18.62 1.09 4.83
CA TRP A 391 -17.23 0.67 4.58
C TRP A 391 -16.85 -0.64 5.29
N PRO A 392 -17.22 -0.88 6.57
CA PRO A 392 -16.94 -2.16 7.23
C PRO A 392 -17.45 -3.38 6.45
N LYS A 393 -18.61 -3.26 5.78
CA LYS A 393 -19.15 -4.36 4.95
C LYS A 393 -18.32 -4.60 3.69
N VAL A 394 -17.75 -3.54 3.11
CA VAL A 394 -16.81 -3.64 1.98
C VAL A 394 -15.51 -4.29 2.46
N VAL A 395 -15.01 -3.89 3.63
CA VAL A 395 -13.83 -4.50 4.25
C VAL A 395 -14.05 -5.97 4.57
N ASP A 396 -15.21 -6.37 5.09
CA ASP A 396 -15.52 -7.79 5.33
C ASP A 396 -15.49 -8.60 4.04
N TYR A 397 -16.02 -8.04 2.95
CA TYR A 397 -15.94 -8.67 1.63
C TYR A 397 -14.49 -8.76 1.13
N LEU A 398 -13.68 -7.72 1.30
CA LEU A 398 -12.25 -7.74 0.98
C LEU A 398 -11.50 -8.78 1.82
N ARG A 399 -11.72 -8.81 3.14
CA ARG A 399 -11.11 -9.76 4.07
C ARG A 399 -11.45 -11.21 3.73
N LYS A 400 -12.69 -11.45 3.28
CA LYS A 400 -13.12 -12.79 2.87
C LYS A 400 -12.54 -13.23 1.53
N ASN A 401 -12.54 -12.34 0.53
CA ASN A 401 -12.31 -12.74 -0.88
C ASN A 401 -10.94 -12.33 -1.43
N TYR A 402 -10.30 -11.32 -0.84
CA TYR A 402 -9.10 -10.66 -1.33
C TYR A 402 -8.00 -10.53 -0.25
N ASN A 403 -8.07 -11.31 0.83
CA ASN A 403 -7.02 -11.32 1.85
C ASN A 403 -5.91 -12.29 1.47
N PHE A 404 -4.69 -11.77 1.38
CA PHE A 404 -3.46 -12.52 1.14
C PHE A 404 -3.27 -13.65 2.13
N TYR A 405 -3.49 -13.39 3.43
CA TYR A 405 -3.25 -14.36 4.50
C TYR A 405 -4.10 -15.62 4.33
N ASN A 406 -5.35 -15.48 3.87
CA ASN A 406 -6.24 -16.63 3.60
C ASN A 406 -5.76 -17.51 2.44
N ARG A 407 -4.80 -17.04 1.63
CA ARG A 407 -4.29 -17.73 0.44
C ARG A 407 -2.87 -18.24 0.60
N ILE A 408 -2.14 -17.87 1.65
CA ILE A 408 -0.72 -18.23 1.81
C ILE A 408 -0.50 -19.74 1.68
N ASN A 409 -1.35 -20.56 2.30
CA ASN A 409 -1.25 -22.01 2.21
C ASN A 409 -1.38 -22.52 0.75
N ASP A 410 -2.33 -21.96 -0.01
CA ASP A 410 -2.50 -22.28 -1.44
C ASP A 410 -1.30 -21.78 -2.25
N ILE A 411 -0.77 -20.60 -1.93
CA ILE A 411 0.43 -20.03 -2.56
C ILE A 411 1.60 -20.98 -2.35
N LEU A 412 1.84 -21.47 -1.13
CA LEU A 412 2.93 -22.41 -0.83
C LEU A 412 2.79 -23.75 -1.57
N LYS A 413 1.56 -24.18 -1.85
CA LYS A 413 1.28 -25.42 -2.61
C LYS A 413 1.30 -25.23 -4.13
N GLU A 414 1.27 -23.99 -4.62
CA GLU A 414 1.25 -23.67 -6.04
C GLU A 414 2.52 -24.15 -6.75
N LYS A 415 2.35 -24.79 -7.92
CA LYS A 415 3.44 -25.31 -8.78
C LYS A 415 3.42 -24.67 -10.17
N PRO A 416 4.60 -24.36 -10.76
CA PRO A 416 4.69 -23.90 -12.15
C PRO A 416 4.09 -24.95 -13.11
N GLY A 417 3.25 -24.52 -14.05
CA GLY A 417 2.68 -25.39 -15.09
C GLY A 417 1.34 -26.05 -14.76
N ILE A 418 0.84 -25.96 -13.52
CA ILE A 418 -0.58 -26.19 -13.23
C ILE A 418 -1.28 -24.84 -13.34
N LEU A 419 -1.73 -24.48 -14.55
CA LEU A 419 -2.75 -23.46 -14.67
C LEU A 419 -3.96 -23.96 -13.90
N SER A 420 -4.12 -23.53 -12.64
CA SER A 420 -5.33 -23.84 -11.89
C SER A 420 -6.50 -23.33 -12.72
N HIS A 421 -7.30 -24.26 -13.24
CA HIS A 421 -8.50 -24.00 -14.02
C HIS A 421 -9.63 -23.41 -13.19
N ASN A 422 -9.32 -22.76 -12.06
CA ASN A 422 -10.24 -21.98 -11.25
C ASN A 422 -10.04 -20.47 -11.44
N THR A 423 -9.73 -20.06 -12.68
CA THR A 423 -9.94 -18.68 -13.12
C THR A 423 -11.14 -18.64 -14.08
N PRO A 424 -12.40 -18.53 -13.60
CA PRO A 424 -13.57 -18.25 -14.44
C PRO A 424 -13.40 -17.01 -15.35
N PHE A 425 -12.38 -16.19 -15.09
CA PHE A 425 -12.14 -14.92 -15.75
C PHE A 425 -11.36 -15.01 -17.08
N LEU A 426 -10.42 -15.94 -17.24
CA LEU A 426 -9.64 -16.08 -18.48
C LEU A 426 -10.50 -16.64 -19.62
N VAL A 427 -11.41 -17.58 -19.31
CA VAL A 427 -12.44 -18.04 -20.24
C VAL A 427 -13.39 -16.88 -20.58
N ARG A 428 -13.86 -16.09 -19.60
CA ARG A 428 -14.73 -14.92 -19.87
C ARG A 428 -14.06 -13.84 -20.73
N ARG A 429 -12.76 -13.59 -20.59
CA ARG A 429 -12.03 -12.60 -21.40
C ARG A 429 -11.79 -13.10 -22.82
N LEU A 430 -11.52 -14.39 -23.00
CA LEU A 430 -11.44 -15.02 -24.33
C LEU A 430 -12.81 -15.09 -25.03
N THR A 431 -13.90 -15.32 -24.28
CA THR A 431 -15.26 -15.27 -24.83
C THR A 431 -15.66 -13.85 -25.22
N ARG A 432 -15.39 -12.82 -24.39
CA ARG A 432 -15.63 -11.41 -24.74
C ARG A 432 -14.75 -10.90 -25.88
N ALA A 433 -13.50 -11.36 -25.99
CA ALA A 433 -12.64 -11.02 -27.12
C ALA A 433 -13.17 -11.64 -28.42
N LYS A 434 -13.71 -12.88 -28.38
CA LYS A 434 -14.38 -13.50 -29.52
C LYS A 434 -15.68 -12.78 -29.93
N GLU A 435 -16.48 -12.34 -28.96
CA GLU A 435 -17.72 -11.57 -29.21
C GLU A 435 -17.44 -10.18 -29.79
N ASN A 436 -16.40 -9.49 -29.32
CA ASN A 436 -16.01 -8.18 -29.87
C ASN A 436 -15.37 -8.28 -31.26
N THR A 437 -14.68 -9.38 -31.59
CA THR A 437 -14.12 -9.59 -32.93
C THR A 437 -15.24 -9.93 -33.94
N ALA A 438 -16.29 -10.63 -33.51
CA ALA A 438 -17.47 -10.89 -34.34
C ALA A 438 -18.25 -9.59 -34.67
N HIS A 439 -18.30 -8.63 -33.74
CA HIS A 439 -18.94 -7.33 -33.99
C HIS A 439 -18.16 -6.41 -34.94
N ILE A 440 -16.83 -6.53 -35.00
CA ILE A 440 -15.99 -5.75 -35.92
C ILE A 440 -16.04 -6.31 -37.36
N LEU A 441 -16.27 -7.61 -37.52
CA LEU A 441 -16.43 -8.22 -38.86
C LEU A 441 -17.81 -7.96 -39.48
N TYR A 442 -18.86 -7.73 -38.69
CA TYR A 442 -20.19 -7.38 -39.19
C TYR A 442 -20.37 -5.90 -39.58
N SER A 443 -19.51 -4.99 -39.10
CA SER A 443 -19.58 -3.57 -39.47
C SER A 443 -18.75 -3.19 -40.70
N GLY A 444 -17.87 -4.09 -41.17
CA GLY A 444 -16.98 -3.86 -42.32
C GLY A 444 -17.54 -4.22 -43.71
N ILE A 445 -18.78 -4.75 -43.81
CA ILE A 445 -19.36 -5.23 -45.09
C ILE A 445 -20.29 -4.18 -45.75
N ASN A 446 -20.63 -3.07 -45.09
CA ASN A 446 -21.63 -2.11 -45.60
C ASN A 446 -21.09 -0.80 -46.21
N THR A 447 -19.80 -0.68 -46.51
CA THR A 447 -19.25 0.48 -47.22
C THR A 447 -18.90 0.14 -48.68
N ILE A 448 -19.94 -0.06 -49.49
CA ILE A 448 -19.85 -0.05 -50.95
C ILE A 448 -19.83 1.41 -51.44
N GLN A 449 -18.72 1.74 -52.09
CA GLN A 449 -18.43 2.78 -53.11
C GLN A 449 -19.52 3.81 -53.47
N ARG A 450 -19.12 5.09 -53.47
CA ARG A 450 -19.53 6.06 -54.50
C ARG A 450 -18.28 6.68 -55.16
N PRO A 451 -18.25 6.82 -56.49
CA PRO A 451 -17.10 7.35 -57.21
C PRO A 451 -17.13 8.89 -57.24
N SER A 452 -16.01 9.55 -56.94
CA SER A 452 -15.85 10.98 -57.21
C SER A 452 -15.21 11.18 -58.59
N THR A 453 -16.00 11.82 -59.44
CA THR A 453 -15.61 12.36 -60.74
C THR A 453 -14.65 13.54 -60.58
N GLY A 454 -13.50 13.47 -61.23
CA GLY A 454 -12.94 14.54 -62.08
C GLY A 454 -12.36 15.82 -61.41
N PRO A 455 -11.14 16.25 -61.79
CA PRO A 455 -10.47 17.43 -61.25
C PRO A 455 -10.66 18.68 -62.15
N ARG A 456 -10.58 19.89 -61.57
CA ARG A 456 -10.11 21.07 -62.29
C ARG A 456 -9.31 22.03 -61.41
N MET A 457 -8.06 22.22 -61.84
CA MET A 457 -7.20 23.41 -61.64
C MET A 457 -7.96 24.68 -62.10
N LYS A 458 -7.73 25.90 -61.61
CA LYS A 458 -6.55 26.58 -61.06
C LYS A 458 -6.93 27.39 -59.83
#